data_AF-A0A972IC76-F1
#
_entry.id   AF-A0A972IC76-F1
#
_cell.length_a   1.000
_cell.length_b   1.000
_cell.length_c   1.000
_cell.angle_alpha   90.00
_cell.angle_beta   90.00
_cell.angle_gamma   90.00
#
_symmetry.space_group_name_H-M   'P 1'
#
loop_
_entity.id
_entity.type
_entity.pdbx_description
1 polymer ?
#
loop_
_entity_poly.entity_id
_entity_poly.type
_entity_poly.pdbx_seq_one_letter_code
_entity_poly.pdbx_strand_id
1 'polypeptide(L)'
;MKSFFSEYVYLTVPILSWFIAQFFKFVFVMIRYRKPDFKRLVGSGGMPSGHSAFIVSFATVTAKHFGISSYQFGFAAAVAIIVMYDATGVR
;
A
#
# COMPACT_ATOMS: atom_id res chain seq x y z
N MET A 1 25.70 10.40 7.16
CA MET A 1 24.97 10.45 5.87
C MET A 1 23.70 9.61 6.04
N LYS A 2 22.52 10.23 6.17
CA LYS A 2 21.27 9.43 6.17
C LYS A 2 21.11 8.85 4.77
N SER A 3 20.78 7.56 4.67
CA SER A 3 20.41 6.96 3.39
C SER A 3 19.19 7.70 2.83
N PHE A 4 19.12 7.91 1.52
CA PHE A 4 17.95 8.50 0.83
C PHE A 4 16.63 7.87 1.30
N PHE A 5 16.64 6.57 1.58
CA PHE A 5 15.50 5.83 2.12
C PHE A 5 15.05 6.31 3.51
N SER A 6 15.99 6.67 4.38
CA SER A 6 15.68 7.19 5.72
C SER A 6 15.17 8.61 5.70
N GLU A 7 15.55 9.40 4.69
CA GLU A 7 15.13 10.79 4.55
C GLU A 7 13.71 10.89 4.00
N TYR A 8 13.38 10.07 3.00
CA TYR A 8 12.06 10.02 2.37
C TYR A 8 11.21 8.84 2.85
N VAL A 9 11.40 8.39 4.09
CA VAL A 9 10.78 7.16 4.62
C VAL A 9 9.24 7.16 4.52
N TYR A 10 8.63 8.34 4.64
CA TYR A 10 7.18 8.54 4.53
C TYR A 10 6.62 8.35 3.12
N LEU A 11 7.49 8.32 2.11
CA LEU A 11 7.13 8.18 0.69
C LEU A 11 7.70 6.88 0.10
N THR A 12 8.93 6.52 0.46
CA THR A 12 9.58 5.30 -0.03
C THR A 12 8.91 4.03 0.49
N VAL A 13 8.52 3.99 1.78
CA VAL A 13 7.86 2.80 2.37
C VAL A 13 6.49 2.54 1.72
N PRO A 14 5.58 3.53 1.60
CA PRO A 14 4.30 3.32 0.92
C PRO A 14 4.41 2.91 -0.54
N ILE A 15 5.31 3.54 -1.31
CA ILE A 15 5.53 3.20 -2.72
C ILE A 15 6.07 1.78 -2.85
N LEU A 16 7.03 1.40 -2.02
CA LEU A 16 7.58 0.05 -2.03
C LEU A 16 6.51 -0.99 -1.65
N SER A 17 5.67 -0.70 -0.64
CA SER A 17 4.56 -1.57 -0.24
C SER A 17 3.54 -1.76 -1.36
N TRP A 18 3.18 -0.67 -2.06
CA TRP A 18 2.33 -0.72 -3.24
C TRP A 18 2.94 -1.57 -4.36
N PHE A 19 4.23 -1.38 -4.66
CA PHE A 19 4.92 -2.13 -5.71
C PHE A 19 4.95 -3.64 -5.39
N ILE A 20 5.27 -3.99 -4.13
CA ILE A 20 5.23 -5.37 -3.64
C ILE A 20 3.82 -5.97 -3.80
N ALA A 21 2.77 -5.22 -3.47
CA ALA A 21 1.39 -5.68 -3.65
C ALA A 21 1.05 -5.95 -5.12
N GLN A 22 1.47 -5.07 -6.06
CA GLN A 22 1.27 -5.30 -7.49
C GLN A 22 2.04 -6.53 -7.99
N PHE A 23 3.28 -6.70 -7.52
CA PHE A 23 4.08 -7.87 -7.85
C PHE A 23 3.41 -9.17 -7.39
N PHE A 24 2.92 -9.22 -6.14
CA PHE A 24 2.18 -10.39 -5.65
C PHE A 24 0.89 -10.64 -6.42
N LYS A 25 0.17 -9.59 -6.84
CA LYS A 25 -1.03 -9.74 -7.68
C LYS A 25 -0.69 -10.42 -9.01
N PHE A 26 0.39 -10.00 -9.65
CA PHE A 26 0.87 -10.61 -10.89
C PHE A 26 1.27 -12.08 -10.71
N VAL A 27 2.06 -12.37 -9.66
CA VAL A 27 2.46 -13.75 -9.33
C VAL A 27 1.24 -14.63 -9.03
N PHE A 28 0.27 -14.13 -8.27
CA PHE A 28 -0.96 -14.86 -7.93
C PHE A 28 -1.78 -15.21 -9.18
N VAL A 29 -1.95 -14.24 -10.11
CA VAL A 29 -2.65 -14.48 -11.37
C VAL A 29 -1.90 -15.48 -12.25
N MET A 30 -0.57 -15.33 -12.35
CA MET A 30 0.27 -16.25 -13.12
C MET A 30 0.14 -17.69 -12.62
N ILE A 31 0.19 -17.91 -11.30
CA ILE A 31 0.04 -19.25 -10.71
C ILE A 31 -1.38 -19.78 -10.91
N ARG A 32 -2.41 -18.95 -10.66
CA ARG A 32 -3.80 -19.41 -10.66
C ARG A 32 -4.35 -19.69 -12.06
N TYR A 33 -4.01 -18.86 -13.04
CA TYR A 33 -4.56 -18.94 -14.39
C TYR A 33 -3.56 -19.46 -15.43
N ARG A 34 -2.30 -19.72 -15.03
CA ARG A 34 -1.19 -20.19 -15.90
C ARG A 34 -0.99 -19.33 -17.16
N LYS A 35 -1.47 -18.09 -17.13
CA LYS A 35 -1.34 -17.12 -18.21
C LYS A 35 -0.82 -15.81 -17.64
N PRO A 36 0.28 -15.25 -18.17
CA PRO A 36 0.73 -13.93 -17.76
C PRO A 36 -0.27 -12.88 -18.28
N ASP A 37 -1.05 -12.29 -17.38
CA ASP A 37 -1.95 -11.19 -17.71
C ASP A 37 -1.34 -9.87 -17.20
N PHE A 38 -0.57 -9.22 -18.06
CA PHE A 38 0.05 -7.92 -17.75
C PHE A 38 -0.97 -6.80 -17.54
N LYS A 39 -2.24 -6.97 -17.96
CA LYS A 39 -3.29 -6.00 -17.66
C LYS A 39 -3.59 -5.97 -16.15
N ARG A 40 -3.30 -7.04 -15.41
CA ARG A 40 -3.48 -7.09 -13.94
C ARG A 40 -2.43 -6.28 -13.18
N LEU A 41 -1.30 -5.91 -13.79
CA LEU A 41 -0.29 -5.02 -13.17
C LEU A 41 -0.74 -3.56 -13.13
N VAL A 42 -1.62 -3.16 -14.07
CA VAL A 42 -2.08 -1.78 -14.23
C VAL A 42 -3.59 -1.64 -13.95
N GLY A 43 -4.33 -2.75 -13.93
CA GLY A 43 -5.76 -2.80 -13.67
C GLY A 43 -6.13 -2.45 -12.24
N SER A 44 -7.22 -1.69 -12.09
CA SER A 44 -7.89 -1.47 -10.82
C SER A 44 -8.56 -2.77 -10.33
N GLY A 45 -8.57 -2.99 -9.00
CA GLY A 45 -9.22 -4.15 -8.37
C GLY A 45 -8.36 -5.42 -8.24
N GLY A 46 -8.94 -6.46 -7.62
CA GLY A 46 -8.29 -7.74 -7.34
C GLY A 46 -7.50 -7.80 -6.01
N MET A 47 -7.27 -9.01 -5.50
CA MET A 47 -6.43 -9.25 -4.33
C MET A 47 -4.98 -9.59 -4.76
N PRO A 48 -3.95 -9.13 -4.02
CA PRO A 48 -3.97 -8.17 -2.91
C PRO A 48 -4.19 -6.71 -3.35
N SER A 49 -4.68 -5.87 -2.43
CA SER A 49 -4.98 -4.44 -2.68
C SER A 49 -3.74 -3.55 -2.54
N GLY A 50 -3.33 -2.91 -3.64
CA GLY A 50 -2.24 -1.94 -3.63
C GLY A 50 -2.55 -0.65 -2.87
N HIS A 51 -3.79 -0.14 -2.96
CA HIS A 51 -4.22 1.07 -2.22
C HIS A 51 -4.19 0.84 -0.72
N SER A 52 -4.66 -0.34 -0.27
CA SER A 52 -4.63 -0.71 1.15
C SER A 52 -3.19 -0.89 1.63
N ALA A 53 -2.32 -1.56 0.86
CA ALA A 53 -0.91 -1.71 1.21
C ALA A 53 -0.19 -0.36 1.36
N PHE A 54 -0.44 0.58 0.44
CA PHE A 54 0.13 1.93 0.48
C PHE A 54 -0.26 2.68 1.76
N ILE A 55 -1.57 2.80 2.03
CA ILE A 55 -2.03 3.67 3.11
C ILE A 55 -1.81 3.07 4.50
N VAL A 56 -1.87 1.74 4.63
CA VAL A 56 -1.60 1.05 5.90
C VAL A 56 -0.12 1.14 6.25
N SER A 57 0.79 1.01 5.27
CA SER A 57 2.22 1.17 5.52
C SER A 57 2.59 2.62 5.86
N PHE A 58 1.91 3.61 5.27
CA PHE A 58 2.02 5.01 5.66
C PHE A 58 1.56 5.26 7.11
N ALA A 59 0.39 4.73 7.49
CA ALA A 59 -0.10 4.79 8.88
C ALA A 59 0.88 4.10 9.85
N THR A 60 1.48 2.98 9.45
CA THR A 60 2.46 2.26 10.27
C THR A 60 3.73 3.09 10.48
N VAL A 61 4.26 3.71 9.43
CA VAL A 61 5.51 4.50 9.54
C VAL A 61 5.29 5.78 10.32
N THR A 62 4.12 6.41 10.20
CA THR A 62 3.74 7.58 11.00
C THR A 62 3.55 7.22 12.48
N ALA A 63 2.88 6.10 12.77
CA ALA A 63 2.78 5.57 14.14
C ALA A 63 4.16 5.34 14.77
N LYS A 64 5.09 4.75 14.00
CA LYS A 64 6.44 4.45 14.47
C LYS A 64 7.27 5.71 14.76
N HIS A 65 7.16 6.74 13.93
CA HIS A 65 8.00 7.93 14.02
C HIS A 65 7.42 9.04 14.91
N PHE A 66 6.10 9.19 14.95
CA PHE A 66 5.42 10.27 15.70
C PHE A 66 4.62 9.75 16.90
N GLY A 67 4.42 8.43 17.00
CA GLY A 67 3.59 7.81 18.04
C GLY A 67 2.12 7.77 17.67
N ILE A 68 1.38 6.86 18.31
CA ILE A 68 -0.05 6.65 18.07
C ILE A 68 -0.95 7.78 18.59
N SER A 69 -0.46 8.61 19.51
CA SER A 69 -1.20 9.77 20.04
C SER A 69 -0.98 11.04 19.22
N SER A 70 -0.23 10.96 18.12
CA SER A 70 0.11 12.11 17.28
C SER A 70 -0.98 12.44 16.25
N TYR A 71 -1.09 13.71 15.87
CA TYR A 71 -2.04 14.12 14.83
C TYR A 71 -1.69 13.47 13.48
N GLN A 72 -0.41 13.24 13.19
CA GLN A 72 0.06 12.63 11.95
C GLN A 72 -0.46 11.20 11.80
N PHE A 73 -0.36 10.40 12.87
CA PHE A 73 -0.91 9.06 12.88
C PHE A 73 -2.43 9.08 12.80
N GLY A 74 -3.10 9.95 13.58
CA GLY A 74 -4.57 10.07 13.54
C GLY A 74 -5.10 10.40 12.14
N PHE A 75 -4.46 11.34 11.45
CA PHE A 75 -4.77 11.66 10.05
C PHE A 75 -4.50 10.48 9.12
N ALA A 76 -3.32 9.85 9.21
CA ALA A 76 -2.97 8.71 8.37
C ALA A 76 -3.92 7.51 8.57
N ALA A 77 -4.33 7.23 9.81
CA ALA A 77 -5.28 6.18 10.16
C ALA A 77 -6.69 6.48 9.63
N ALA A 78 -7.17 7.73 9.75
CA ALA A 78 -8.47 8.13 9.21
C ALA A 78 -8.50 7.95 7.68
N VAL A 79 -7.47 8.42 6.97
CA VAL A 79 -7.36 8.22 5.51
C VAL A 79 -7.26 6.73 5.17
N ALA A 80 -6.52 5.94 5.95
CA ALA A 80 -6.43 4.49 5.74
C ALA A 80 -7.80 3.80 5.80
N ILE A 81 -8.62 4.15 6.79
CA ILE A 81 -9.98 3.62 6.93
C ILE A 81 -10.84 4.00 5.71
N ILE A 82 -10.83 5.27 5.32
CA ILE A 82 -11.61 5.76 4.16
C ILE A 82 -11.20 5.03 2.89
N VAL A 83 -9.90 4.93 2.60
CA VAL A 83 -9.37 4.27 1.40
C VAL A 83 -9.69 2.77 1.40
N MET A 84 -9.58 2.10 2.55
CA MET A 84 -9.95 0.68 2.64
C MET A 84 -11.44 0.44 2.46
N TYR A 85 -12.28 1.35 2.97
CA TYR A 85 -13.73 1.30 2.79
C TYR A 85 -14.11 1.51 1.31
N ASP A 86 -13.56 2.54 0.68
CA ASP A 86 -13.78 2.85 -0.74
C ASP A 86 -13.31 1.70 -1.65
N ALA A 87 -12.12 1.15 -1.39
CA ALA A 87 -11.60 -0.02 -2.11
C ALA A 87 -12.44 -1.29 -1.93
N THR A 88 -13.32 -1.34 -0.93
CA THR A 88 -14.27 -2.45 -0.72
C THR A 88 -15.55 -2.23 -1.51
N GLY A 89 -16.01 -0.99 -1.67
CA GLY A 89 -17.22 -0.62 -2.42
C GLY A 89 -17.08 -0.65 -3.95
N VAL A 90 -15.86 -0.56 -4.47
CA VAL A 90 -15.58 -0.56 -5.94
C VAL A 90 -15.43 -1.99 -6.52
N ARG A 91 -15.91 -3.02 -5.81
CA ARG A 91 -15.78 -4.43 -6.22
C ARG A 91 -16.94 -4.93 -7.07
#